data_AF-A0A650M4M9-F1
#
_entry.id   AF-A0A650M4M9-F1
#
_cell.length_a   1.000
_cell.length_b   1.000
_cell.length_c   1.000
_cell.angle_alpha   90.00
_cell.angle_beta   90.00
_cell.angle_gamma   90.00
#
_symmetry.space_group_name_H-M   'P 1'
#
loop_
_entity.id
_entity.type
_entity.pdbx_description
1 polymer ?
#
loop_
_entity_poly.entity_id
_entity_poly.type
_entity_poly.pdbx_seq_one_letter_code
_entity_poly.pdbx_strand_id
1 'polypeptide(L)' 'MKIDKIFNNNAVMAKEDNGRDAVIIGCGLAFKKKLAMK' A
#
# COMPACT_ATOMS: atom_id res chain seq x y z
N MET A 1 -8.29 -6.13 0.43
CA MET A 1 -7.10 -5.28 0.70
C MET A 1 -6.84 -4.29 -0.44
N LYS A 2 -6.77 -2.98 -0.16
CA LYS A 2 -6.39 -1.93 -1.12
C LYS A 2 -5.26 -1.08 -0.58
N ILE A 3 -4.29 -0.72 -1.42
CA ILE A 3 -3.23 0.23 -1.05
C ILE A 3 -3.88 1.61 -0.89
N ASP A 4 -3.83 2.13 0.34
CA ASP A 4 -4.35 3.43 0.73
C ASP A 4 -3.25 4.50 0.64
N LYS A 5 -2.00 4.13 0.95
CA LYS A 5 -0.85 5.03 0.91
C LYS A 5 0.43 4.32 0.47
N ILE A 6 1.28 5.00 -0.30
CA ILE A 6 2.63 4.54 -0.64
C ILE A 6 3.63 5.35 0.20
N PHE A 7 4.51 4.68 0.93
CA PHE A 7 5.57 5.34 1.69
C PHE A 7 6.85 5.44 0.88
N ASN A 8 7.26 4.34 0.25
CA ASN A 8 8.39 4.25 -0.66
C ASN A 8 8.24 3.01 -1.55
N ASN A 9 9.23 2.71 -2.39
CA ASN A 9 9.21 1.57 -3.32
C ASN A 9 9.01 0.20 -2.65
N ASN A 10 9.26 0.08 -1.35
CA ASN A 10 9.25 -1.17 -0.61
C ASN A 10 8.20 -1.23 0.50
N ALA A 11 7.44 -0.14 0.74
CA ALA A 11 6.51 -0.07 1.86
C ALA A 11 5.22 0.68 1.49
N VAL A 12 4.08 0.09 1.84
CA VAL A 12 2.75 0.66 1.60
C VAL A 12 1.85 0.47 2.83
N MET A 13 0.89 1.37 3.00
CA MET A 13 -0.26 1.17 3.88
C MET A 13 -1.41 0.62 3.05
N ALA A 14 -2.09 -0.39 3.59
CA ALA A 14 -3.25 -0.96 2.98
C ALA A 14 -4.42 -1.07 3.96
N LYS A 15 -5.61 -0.78 3.45
CA LYS A 15 -6.86 -1.06 4.15
C LYS A 15 -7.29 -2.49 3.83
N GLU A 16 -7.40 -3.28 4.88
CA GLU A 16 -7.98 -4.62 4.83
C GLU A 16 -9.51 -4.55 4.81
N ASP A 17 -10.14 -5.63 4.36
CA ASP A 17 -11.60 -5.67 4.18
C ASP A 17 -12.36 -5.72 5.52
N ASN A 18 -11.65 -6.01 6.61
CA ASN A 18 -12.13 -5.96 7.99
C ASN A 18 -12.00 -4.56 8.64
N GLY A 19 -11.60 -3.54 7.88
CA GLY A 19 -11.43 -2.16 8.35
C GLY A 19 -10.14 -1.90 9.13
N ARG A 20 -9.21 -2.85 9.17
CA ARG A 20 -7.87 -2.65 9.76
C ARG A 20 -6.91 -2.03 8.75
N ASP A 21 -6.04 -1.18 9.25
CA ASP A 21 -4.89 -0.69 8.51
C ASP A 21 -3.70 -1.62 8.75
N ALA A 22 -3.03 -2.01 7.65
CA ALA A 22 -1.83 -2.82 7.67
C ALA A 22 -0.70 -2.12 6.91
N VAL A 23 0.53 -2.20 7.43
CA VAL A 23 1.72 -1.80 6.71
C VAL A 23 2.35 -3.05 6.10
N ILE A 24 2.49 -3.07 4.78
CA ILE A 24 3.15 -4.17 4.07
C ILE A 24 4.51 -3.70 3.59
N ILE A 25 5.53 -4.50 3.90
CA ILE A 25 6.93 -4.27 3.55
C ILE A 25 7.38 -5.41 2.65
N GLY A 26 7.97 -5.09 1.50
CA GLY A 26 8.50 -6.07 0.56
C GLY A 26 9.30 -5.42 -0.55
N CYS A 27 10.30 -6.11 -1.10
CA CYS A 27 11.17 -5.55 -2.13
C CYS A 27 10.38 -5.20 -3.40
N GLY A 28 10.44 -3.94 -3.83
CA GLY A 28 9.81 -3.45 -5.06
C GLY A 28 8.28 -3.42 -5.04
N LEU A 29 7.65 -3.61 -3.87
CA LEU A 29 6.19 -3.70 -3.71
C LEU A 29 5.41 -2.55 -4.35
N ALA A 30 5.99 -1.35 -4.29
CA ALA A 30 5.39 -0.13 -4.84
C ALA A 30 6.23 0.48 -5.98
N PHE A 31 7.19 -0.25 -6.54
CA PHE A 31 8.03 0.27 -7.62
C PHE A 31 7.17 0.63 -8.84
N LYS A 32 7.22 1.91 -9.25
CA LYS A 32 6.39 2.49 -10.32
C LYS A 32 4.87 2.37 -10.10
N LYS A 33 4.40 2.10 -8.88
CA LYS A 33 2.98 2.17 -8.53
C LYS A 33 2.60 3.62 -8.20
N LYS A 34 1.37 3.99 -8.54
CA LYS A 34 0.73 5.23 -8.10
C LYS A 34 -0.57 4.88 -7.40
N LEU A 35 -0.95 5.67 -6.41
CA LEU A 35 -2.28 5.58 -5.82
C LEU A 35 -3.30 5.88 -6.92
N ALA A 36 -4.28 5.00 -7.08
CA ALA A 36 -5.45 5.32 -7.87
C ALA A 36 -6.25 6.34 -7.06
N MET A 37 -6.05 7.64 -7.35
CA MET A 37 -6.89 8.70 -6.81
C MET A 37 -8.33 8.43 -7.24
N LYS A 38 -9.22 8.34 -6.26
CA LYS A 38 -10.66 8.20 -6.45
C LYS A 38 -11.33 9.40 -5.80
#